data_AF-A0A522XPT4-F1
#
_entry.id   AF-A0A522XPT4-F1
#
_cell.length_a   1.000
_cell.length_b   1.000
_cell.length_c   1.000
_cell.angle_alpha   90.00
_cell.angle_beta   90.00
_cell.angle_gamma   90.00
#
_symmetry.space_group_name_H-M   'P 1'
#
loop_
_entity.id
_entity.type
_entity.pdbx_description
1 polymer ?
#
loop_
_entity_poly.entity_id
_entity_poly.type
_entity_poly.pdbx_seq_one_letter_code
_entity_poly.pdbx_strand_id
1 'polypeptide(L)'
;MRKLPRSSAEWPRSPRSSARPAPRSIAKPDTNAQHQDGRTFRTIIVKLSAPFIQLPLHFDAAVLADEVHALGEAPWKPHPQGFAGNSMLPLVAVDGDPDNEAFAGPMAPTPALAACPYLQQVFAAVGATIGRSRLMRLSGQAEVTRHVDQGYYWVERVRIHVPIVTQPTVRFDCGDETVNMAAGECWIFDTWRQHRVLNDADRPRIHLVIDTVGGSRFWDLVAAGRASAHKGGPWQAVPMPPSSVAPVFPCETVNVPVVMSPWEMRAHFDLLFADTLPHPALPRLRMLTSRFQHAWRGLWFRYGDAIETRSHYAPVLKAYIEEARVLAQGVMLANEIRWLNAMMTMVARFAAGELGGGGRPMA
;
A
#
# COMPACT_ATOMS: atom_id res chain seq x y z
N MET A 1 51.96 66.10 -15.04
CA MET A 1 51.85 64.75 -15.63
C MET A 1 50.40 64.28 -15.54
N ARG A 2 49.86 63.92 -16.71
CA ARG A 2 48.58 63.28 -17.10
C ARG A 2 47.30 63.46 -16.25
N LYS A 3 46.27 63.88 -16.99
CA LYS A 3 44.93 64.36 -16.65
C LYS A 3 43.86 63.33 -17.06
N LEU A 4 42.73 63.34 -16.32
CA LEU A 4 41.33 63.06 -16.71
C LEU A 4 40.89 61.58 -16.96
N PRO A 5 39.58 61.27 -16.92
CA PRO A 5 38.51 61.76 -16.03
C PRO A 5 37.49 60.69 -15.56
N ARG A 6 36.65 61.07 -14.59
CA ARG A 6 35.37 60.42 -14.24
C ARG A 6 34.38 60.56 -15.40
N SER A 7 33.66 59.49 -15.77
CA SER A 7 32.47 59.58 -16.63
C SER A 7 31.20 59.29 -15.82
N SER A 8 30.34 60.30 -15.78
CA SER A 8 28.91 60.22 -15.51
C SER A 8 28.21 59.93 -16.84
N ALA A 9 27.51 58.80 -16.95
CA ALA A 9 26.65 58.52 -18.08
C ALA A 9 25.18 58.68 -17.66
N GLU A 10 24.64 59.85 -17.97
CA GLU A 10 23.21 60.13 -18.02
C GLU A 10 22.58 59.30 -19.15
N TRP A 11 21.47 58.63 -18.85
CA TRP A 11 20.68 57.93 -19.86
C TRP A 11 19.72 58.90 -20.56
N PRO A 12 19.61 58.85 -21.90
CA PRO A 12 18.76 59.77 -22.66
C PRO A 12 17.28 59.43 -22.48
N ARG A 13 16.47 60.47 -22.24
CA ARG A 13 15.01 60.42 -22.37
C ARG A 13 14.63 60.50 -23.85
N SER A 14 13.82 59.54 -24.30
CA SER A 14 13.18 59.53 -25.62
C SER A 14 11.66 59.27 -25.46
N PRO A 15 10.84 59.66 -26.46
CA PRO A 15 9.57 60.34 -26.23
C PRO A 15 8.35 59.43 -26.14
N ARG A 16 7.27 60.01 -25.59
CA ARG A 16 5.90 59.47 -25.58
C ARG A 16 5.36 59.30 -27.01
N SER A 17 4.79 58.13 -27.32
CA SER A 17 3.47 57.97 -27.98
C SER A 17 3.29 56.56 -28.55
N SER A 18 2.33 55.79 -28.01
CA SER A 18 1.29 55.08 -28.77
C SER A 18 0.44 54.24 -27.81
N ALA A 19 -0.88 54.31 -28.03
CA ALA A 19 -1.92 53.82 -27.14
C ALA A 19 -1.91 52.29 -26.94
N ARG A 20 -2.09 51.83 -25.70
CA ARG A 20 -2.47 50.45 -25.38
C ARG A 20 -3.99 50.37 -25.19
N PRO A 21 -4.67 49.35 -25.76
CA PRO A 21 -6.12 49.18 -25.57
C PRO A 21 -6.43 48.70 -24.15
N ALA A 22 -7.58 49.13 -23.62
CA ALA A 22 -8.06 48.80 -22.29
C ALA A 22 -8.31 47.28 -22.13
N PRO A 23 -8.04 46.68 -20.95
CA PRO A 23 -8.35 45.28 -20.70
C PRO A 23 -9.87 45.07 -20.61
N ARG A 24 -10.37 44.08 -21.34
CA ARG A 24 -11.77 43.62 -21.27
C ARG A 24 -12.10 43.11 -19.86
N SER A 25 -13.21 43.59 -19.32
CA SER A 25 -13.83 43.10 -18.08
C SER A 25 -14.19 41.61 -18.22
N ILE A 26 -13.49 40.74 -17.49
CA ILE A 26 -13.89 39.35 -17.29
C ILE A 26 -14.92 39.36 -16.15
N ALA A 27 -16.16 38.95 -16.46
CA ALA A 27 -17.22 38.79 -15.48
C ALA A 27 -16.78 37.78 -14.39
N LYS A 28 -16.99 38.15 -13.12
CA LYS A 28 -16.76 37.25 -11.98
C LYS A 28 -17.79 36.12 -12.03
N PRO A 29 -17.40 34.84 -11.95
CA PRO A 29 -18.36 33.76 -11.79
C PRO A 29 -18.96 33.80 -10.38
N ASP A 30 -20.27 33.53 -10.31
CA ASP A 30 -21.07 33.46 -9.09
C ASP A 30 -20.43 32.57 -8.02
N THR A 31 -19.98 33.19 -6.93
CA THR A 31 -19.58 32.51 -5.71
C THR A 31 -20.82 32.09 -4.93
N ASN A 32 -21.48 30.99 -5.34
CA ASN A 32 -22.44 30.32 -4.48
C ASN A 32 -22.59 28.83 -4.81
N ALA A 33 -21.55 28.03 -4.57
CA ALA A 33 -21.62 26.57 -4.50
C ALA A 33 -20.35 25.97 -3.87
N GLN A 34 -20.11 26.21 -2.59
CA GLN A 34 -19.14 25.42 -1.82
C GLN A 34 -19.67 25.14 -0.40
N HIS A 35 -20.58 24.17 -0.31
CA HIS A 35 -20.62 23.28 0.83
C HIS A 35 -20.11 21.92 0.34
N GLN A 36 -18.78 21.75 0.37
CA GLN A 36 -18.17 20.42 0.33
C GLN A 36 -17.58 20.13 1.71
N ASP A 37 -18.02 19.01 2.26
CA ASP A 37 -17.65 18.43 3.55
C ASP A 37 -16.12 18.45 3.74
N GLY A 38 -15.67 19.05 4.84
CA GLY A 38 -14.28 19.29 5.18
C GLY A 38 -13.53 18.03 5.63
N ARG A 39 -13.60 16.94 4.87
CA ARG A 39 -12.76 15.77 5.09
C ARG A 39 -11.42 15.99 4.41
N THR A 40 -10.45 16.43 5.19
CA THR A 40 -9.03 16.36 4.81
C THR A 40 -8.73 14.92 4.38
N PHE A 41 -8.50 14.69 3.08
CA PHE A 41 -8.08 13.40 2.55
C PHE A 41 -6.70 13.05 3.10
N ARG A 42 -6.66 12.47 4.29
CA ARG A 42 -5.53 11.66 4.73
C ARG A 42 -5.81 10.26 4.21
N THR A 43 -5.47 10.01 2.95
CA THR A 43 -5.52 8.65 2.40
C THR A 43 -4.46 7.84 3.12
N ILE A 44 -4.89 7.08 4.11
CA ILE A 44 -4.08 6.01 4.69
C ILE A 44 -4.15 4.89 3.67
N ILE A 45 -3.00 4.46 3.12
CA ILE A 45 -2.92 3.64 1.91
C ILE A 45 -3.81 2.39 1.99
N VAL A 46 -3.89 1.75 3.15
CA VAL A 46 -4.74 0.56 3.37
C VAL A 46 -6.24 0.81 3.46
N LYS A 47 -6.67 2.00 3.88
CA LYS A 47 -8.09 2.33 4.05
C LYS A 47 -8.64 2.93 2.76
N LEU A 48 -9.24 2.07 1.93
CA LEU A 48 -9.85 2.48 0.68
C LEU A 48 -11.21 3.17 0.90
N SER A 49 -11.67 3.92 -0.11
CA SER A 49 -12.97 4.61 -0.09
C SER A 49 -14.17 3.66 -0.22
N ALA A 50 -13.95 2.44 -0.71
CA ALA A 50 -14.94 1.38 -0.86
C ALA A 50 -14.31 0.01 -0.49
N PRO A 51 -15.11 -0.99 -0.05
CA PRO A 51 -14.62 -2.33 0.25
C PRO A 51 -13.85 -2.96 -0.92
N PHE A 52 -14.35 -2.79 -2.14
CA PHE A 52 -13.74 -3.30 -3.37
C PHE A 52 -13.74 -2.23 -4.46
N ILE A 53 -12.63 -2.12 -5.19
CA ILE A 53 -12.49 -1.26 -6.36
C ILE A 53 -11.94 -2.09 -7.52
N GLN A 54 -12.68 -2.11 -8.63
CA GLN A 54 -12.22 -2.68 -9.89
C GLN A 54 -11.41 -1.63 -10.66
N LEU A 55 -10.14 -1.91 -10.92
CA LEU A 55 -9.28 -1.05 -11.74
C LEU A 55 -9.65 -1.21 -13.22
N PRO A 56 -9.49 -0.17 -14.06
CA PRO A 56 -9.88 -0.20 -15.47
C PRO A 56 -8.85 -0.93 -16.35
N LEU A 57 -8.40 -2.11 -15.90
CA LEU A 57 -7.47 -2.99 -16.61
C LEU A 57 -8.12 -4.36 -16.79
N HIS A 58 -8.01 -4.92 -17.98
CA HIS A 58 -8.48 -6.26 -18.29
C HIS A 58 -7.41 -7.04 -19.05
N PHE A 59 -6.98 -8.16 -18.48
CA PHE A 59 -5.94 -9.03 -19.03
C PHE A 59 -6.56 -10.27 -19.69
N ASP A 60 -5.80 -10.92 -20.56
CA ASP A 60 -6.14 -12.20 -21.17
C ASP A 60 -5.84 -13.33 -20.17
N ALA A 61 -6.89 -13.78 -19.47
CA ALA A 61 -6.73 -14.81 -18.45
C ALA A 61 -6.24 -16.15 -19.01
N ALA A 62 -6.52 -16.47 -20.27
CA ALA A 62 -6.09 -17.73 -20.88
C ALA A 62 -4.58 -17.74 -21.06
N VAL A 63 -4.01 -16.65 -21.60
CA VAL A 63 -2.55 -16.52 -21.76
C VAL A 63 -1.84 -16.53 -20.41
N LEU A 64 -2.40 -15.85 -19.39
CA LEU A 64 -1.85 -15.92 -18.03
C LEU A 64 -1.91 -17.34 -17.46
N ALA A 65 -3.00 -18.08 -17.69
CA ALA A 65 -3.15 -19.45 -17.23
C ALA A 65 -2.15 -20.40 -17.91
N ASP A 66 -1.90 -20.20 -19.21
CA ASP A 66 -0.91 -20.97 -19.97
C ASP A 66 0.52 -20.74 -19.43
N GLU A 67 0.90 -19.49 -19.14
CA GLU A 67 2.19 -19.18 -18.51
C GLU A 67 2.32 -19.83 -17.13
N VAL A 68 1.28 -19.74 -16.29
CA VAL A 68 1.27 -20.37 -14.96
C VAL A 68 1.35 -21.89 -15.06
N HIS A 69 0.68 -22.49 -16.04
CA HIS A 69 0.74 -23.92 -16.29
C HIS A 69 2.14 -24.38 -16.72
N ALA A 70 2.80 -23.61 -17.59
CA ALA A 70 4.14 -23.90 -18.10
C ALA A 70 5.22 -23.90 -17.00
N LEU A 71 5.02 -23.18 -15.89
CA LEU A 71 5.91 -23.22 -14.72
C LEU A 71 5.92 -24.58 -14.00
N GLY A 72 4.87 -25.39 -14.19
CA GLY A 72 4.69 -26.66 -13.51
C GLY A 72 4.46 -26.53 -11.99
N GLU A 73 4.52 -27.67 -11.29
CA GLU A 73 4.24 -27.74 -9.85
C GLU A 73 5.46 -27.47 -8.96
N ALA A 74 6.68 -27.67 -9.46
CA ALA A 74 7.92 -27.55 -8.68
C ALA A 74 8.12 -26.20 -7.96
N PRO A 75 7.80 -25.02 -8.54
CA PRO A 75 7.98 -23.73 -7.87
C PRO A 75 6.89 -23.39 -6.84
N TRP A 76 5.80 -24.17 -6.75
CA TRP A 76 4.75 -23.96 -5.76
C TRP A 76 5.18 -24.43 -4.37
N LYS A 77 4.83 -23.66 -3.34
CA LYS A 77 5.11 -24.01 -1.94
C LYS A 77 3.86 -23.91 -1.08
N PRO A 78 3.82 -24.59 0.08
CA PRO A 78 2.77 -24.39 1.06
C PRO A 78 2.67 -22.92 1.47
N HIS A 79 1.47 -22.45 1.78
CA HIS A 79 1.31 -21.11 2.34
C HIS A 79 2.05 -21.00 3.69
N PRO A 80 2.75 -19.90 4.01
CA PRO A 80 3.56 -19.78 5.24
C PRO A 80 2.76 -19.94 6.54
N GLN A 81 1.46 -19.62 6.50
CA GLN A 81 0.54 -19.77 7.64
C GLN A 81 -0.02 -21.20 7.76
N GLY A 82 0.31 -22.10 6.82
CA GLY A 82 -0.08 -23.52 6.89
C GLY A 82 -1.56 -23.79 6.65
N PHE A 83 -2.31 -22.85 6.06
CA PHE A 83 -3.73 -23.07 5.76
C PHE A 83 -3.90 -24.21 4.75
N ALA A 84 -4.74 -25.18 5.12
CA ALA A 84 -5.02 -26.33 4.27
C ALA A 84 -5.54 -25.89 2.90
N GLY A 85 -5.01 -26.49 1.83
CA GLY A 85 -5.40 -26.16 0.47
C GLY A 85 -4.82 -24.85 -0.08
N ASN A 86 -4.01 -24.11 0.69
CA ASN A 86 -3.42 -22.85 0.25
C ASN A 86 -1.94 -23.04 -0.10
N SER A 87 -1.59 -22.73 -1.35
CA SER A 87 -0.21 -22.75 -1.84
C SER A 87 0.11 -21.45 -2.57
N MET A 88 1.38 -21.11 -2.62
CA MET A 88 1.85 -19.86 -3.21
C MET A 88 3.10 -20.07 -4.05
N LEU A 89 3.31 -19.19 -5.03
CA LEU A 89 4.48 -19.18 -5.90
C LEU A 89 5.05 -17.74 -5.91
N PRO A 90 6.21 -17.50 -5.29
CA PRO A 90 6.85 -16.17 -5.25
C PRO A 90 7.27 -15.67 -6.64
N LEU A 91 6.84 -14.46 -6.98
CA LEU A 91 7.16 -13.79 -8.24
C LEU A 91 8.08 -12.57 -8.05
N VAL A 92 7.94 -11.86 -6.93
CA VAL A 92 8.86 -10.82 -6.47
C VAL A 92 9.17 -11.09 -5.00
N ALA A 93 10.46 -11.21 -4.70
CA ALA A 93 10.97 -11.59 -3.38
C ALA A 93 12.28 -10.82 -3.06
N VAL A 94 12.78 -10.95 -1.82
CA VAL A 94 14.06 -10.33 -1.43
C VAL A 94 15.17 -10.89 -2.32
N ASP A 95 15.90 -9.99 -2.98
CA ASP A 95 16.99 -10.27 -3.91
C ASP A 95 16.61 -11.22 -5.07
N GLY A 96 15.30 -11.41 -5.32
CA GLY A 96 14.78 -12.34 -6.32
C GLY A 96 14.85 -13.81 -5.89
N ASP A 97 15.17 -14.08 -4.63
CA ASP A 97 15.23 -15.43 -4.07
C ASP A 97 13.83 -15.95 -3.72
N PRO A 98 13.29 -16.95 -4.44
CA PRO A 98 11.97 -17.50 -4.15
C PRO A 98 11.91 -18.26 -2.81
N ASP A 99 13.04 -18.65 -2.22
CA ASP A 99 13.12 -19.26 -0.89
C ASP A 99 13.11 -18.23 0.26
N ASN A 100 13.33 -16.95 -0.06
CA ASN A 100 13.31 -15.88 0.92
C ASN A 100 11.91 -15.24 1.05
N GLU A 101 11.16 -15.69 2.06
CA GLU A 101 9.81 -15.18 2.34
C GLU A 101 9.78 -13.86 3.12
N ALA A 102 10.94 -13.28 3.45
CA ALA A 102 11.00 -12.00 4.12
C ALA A 102 10.39 -10.90 3.24
N PHE A 103 9.94 -9.81 3.87
CA PHE A 103 9.53 -8.59 3.19
C PHE A 103 10.52 -7.44 3.47
N ALA A 104 11.58 -7.69 4.23
CA ALA A 104 12.62 -6.71 4.55
C ALA A 104 13.83 -6.96 3.64
N GLY A 105 14.23 -5.94 2.89
CA GLY A 105 15.34 -6.01 1.95
C GLY A 105 14.93 -5.67 0.51
N PRO A 106 15.89 -5.51 -0.40
CA PRO A 106 15.63 -5.14 -1.78
C PRO A 106 14.77 -6.20 -2.47
N MET A 107 13.69 -5.78 -3.13
CA MET A 107 12.81 -6.67 -3.88
C MET A 107 13.30 -6.81 -5.32
N ALA A 108 13.25 -8.03 -5.87
CA ALA A 108 13.51 -8.28 -7.28
C ALA A 108 12.64 -9.43 -7.84
N PRO A 109 12.42 -9.47 -9.17
CA PRO A 109 11.76 -10.59 -9.84
C PRO A 109 12.45 -11.93 -9.59
N THR A 110 11.67 -12.98 -9.35
CA THR A 110 12.19 -14.36 -9.25
C THR A 110 12.41 -14.97 -10.65
N PRO A 111 13.17 -16.07 -10.77
CA PRO A 111 13.30 -16.79 -12.03
C PRO A 111 11.96 -17.23 -12.63
N ALA A 112 10.96 -17.53 -11.79
CA ALA A 112 9.62 -17.89 -12.26
C ALA A 112 8.93 -16.70 -12.96
N LEU A 113 9.03 -15.49 -12.40
CA LEU A 113 8.47 -14.30 -13.06
C LEU A 113 9.21 -13.97 -14.36
N ALA A 114 10.54 -14.16 -14.39
CA ALA A 114 11.34 -13.93 -15.59
C ALA A 114 10.93 -14.84 -16.77
N ALA A 115 10.40 -16.04 -16.48
CA ALA A 115 9.90 -16.99 -17.48
C ALA A 115 8.48 -16.68 -18.00
N CYS A 116 7.81 -15.66 -17.45
CA CYS A 116 6.42 -15.32 -17.77
C CYS A 116 6.30 -13.87 -18.28
N PRO A 117 6.55 -13.62 -19.58
CA PRO A 117 6.49 -12.28 -20.17
C PRO A 117 5.16 -11.55 -19.94
N TYR A 118 4.04 -12.26 -20.04
CA TYR A 118 2.73 -11.65 -19.89
C TYR A 118 2.40 -11.34 -18.43
N LEU A 119 2.80 -12.18 -17.48
CA LEU A 119 2.78 -11.82 -16.06
C LEU A 119 3.59 -10.54 -15.80
N GLN A 120 4.82 -10.43 -16.34
CA GLN A 120 5.62 -9.20 -16.19
C GLN A 120 4.92 -7.97 -16.78
N GLN A 121 4.16 -8.14 -17.87
CA GLN A 121 3.35 -7.06 -18.46
C GLN A 121 2.26 -6.59 -17.48
N VAL A 122 1.65 -7.50 -16.70
CA VAL A 122 0.69 -7.12 -15.65
C VAL A 122 1.35 -6.18 -14.64
N PHE A 123 2.54 -6.52 -14.14
CA PHE A 123 3.30 -5.68 -13.20
C PHE A 123 3.64 -4.29 -13.78
N ALA A 124 4.00 -4.21 -15.06
CA ALA A 124 4.25 -2.92 -15.71
C ALA A 124 2.95 -2.13 -15.99
N ALA A 125 1.83 -2.81 -16.21
CA ALA A 125 0.54 -2.17 -16.50
C ALA A 125 -0.03 -1.40 -15.31
N VAL A 126 0.15 -1.90 -14.08
CA VAL A 126 -0.32 -1.19 -12.88
C VAL A 126 0.44 0.10 -12.59
N GLY A 127 1.65 0.27 -13.14
CA GLY A 127 2.38 1.55 -13.07
C GLY A 127 2.74 1.98 -11.64
N ALA A 128 3.22 1.02 -10.85
CA ALA A 128 3.49 1.18 -9.43
C ALA A 128 4.88 0.64 -9.04
N THR A 129 5.39 1.04 -7.88
CA THR A 129 6.59 0.41 -7.29
C THR A 129 6.20 -0.88 -6.58
N ILE A 130 6.78 -1.98 -7.02
CA ILE A 130 6.35 -3.33 -6.68
C ILE A 130 7.08 -3.86 -5.44
N GLY A 131 6.30 -4.35 -4.48
CA GLY A 131 6.78 -5.09 -3.33
C GLY A 131 6.67 -6.59 -3.53
N ARG A 132 6.62 -7.34 -2.43
CA ARG A 132 6.50 -8.80 -2.45
C ARG A 132 5.24 -9.21 -3.20
N SER A 133 5.38 -10.10 -4.17
CA SER A 133 4.28 -10.48 -5.06
C SER A 133 4.34 -11.95 -5.41
N ARG A 134 3.18 -12.57 -5.66
CA ARG A 134 3.05 -14.03 -5.77
C ARG A 134 1.78 -14.46 -6.47
N LEU A 135 1.77 -15.67 -6.99
CA LEU A 135 0.53 -16.38 -7.29
C LEU A 135 0.01 -17.02 -6.01
N MET A 136 -1.28 -16.89 -5.77
CA MET A 136 -1.99 -17.49 -4.64
C MET A 136 -3.00 -18.49 -5.15
N ARG A 137 -2.76 -19.78 -4.85
CA ARG A 137 -3.64 -20.89 -5.21
C ARG A 137 -4.38 -21.37 -3.97
N LEU A 138 -5.70 -21.41 -4.07
CA LEU A 138 -6.59 -21.99 -3.08
C LEU A 138 -7.26 -23.22 -3.71
N SER A 139 -7.11 -24.38 -3.09
CA SER A 139 -7.73 -25.63 -3.57
C SER A 139 -9.24 -25.53 -3.56
N GLY A 140 -9.89 -26.48 -4.24
CA GLY A 140 -11.33 -26.63 -4.09
C GLY A 140 -11.73 -26.90 -2.64
N GLN A 141 -12.92 -26.46 -2.27
CA GLN A 141 -13.50 -26.58 -0.93
C GLN A 141 -12.65 -25.96 0.19
N ALA A 142 -11.76 -25.03 -0.13
CA ALA A 142 -10.91 -24.36 0.85
C ALA A 142 -11.35 -22.91 1.08
N GLU A 143 -11.01 -22.40 2.27
CA GLU A 143 -11.27 -21.02 2.66
C GLU A 143 -10.02 -20.34 3.21
N VAL A 144 -10.01 -19.01 3.08
CA VAL A 144 -9.19 -18.14 3.92
C VAL A 144 -10.15 -17.50 4.91
N THR A 145 -9.97 -17.82 6.19
CA THR A 145 -10.86 -17.39 7.27
C THR A 145 -10.91 -15.86 7.41
N ARG A 146 -11.93 -15.35 8.11
CA ARG A 146 -12.12 -13.91 8.30
C ARG A 146 -10.96 -13.30 9.09
N HIS A 147 -10.27 -12.34 8.50
CA HIS A 147 -9.12 -11.66 9.08
C HIS A 147 -8.97 -10.22 8.56
N VAL A 148 -8.02 -9.50 9.14
CA VAL A 148 -7.52 -8.22 8.65
C VAL A 148 -6.03 -8.38 8.42
N ASP A 149 -5.51 -7.78 7.36
CA ASP A 149 -4.07 -7.75 7.15
C ASP A 149 -3.43 -6.82 8.18
N GLN A 150 -2.72 -7.43 9.14
CA GLN A 150 -2.01 -6.73 10.19
C GLN A 150 -0.51 -6.72 9.94
N GLY A 151 0.15 -5.69 10.45
CA GLY A 151 1.59 -5.61 10.52
C GLY A 151 2.14 -4.49 9.65
N TYR A 152 3.33 -4.03 10.03
CA TYR A 152 4.01 -2.88 9.45
C TYR A 152 3.99 -2.85 7.91
N TYR A 153 4.38 -3.97 7.28
CA TYR A 153 4.46 -4.04 5.83
C TYR A 153 3.12 -3.73 5.15
N TRP A 154 2.00 -4.24 5.67
CA TRP A 154 0.71 -4.10 5.01
C TRP A 154 0.10 -2.71 5.12
N VAL A 155 0.40 -1.96 6.18
CA VAL A 155 -0.20 -0.64 6.45
C VAL A 155 0.02 0.38 5.33
N GLU A 156 1.09 0.21 4.55
CA GLU A 156 1.49 1.12 3.49
C GLU A 156 1.45 0.49 2.10
N ARG A 157 0.91 -0.73 1.95
CA ARG A 157 0.77 -1.36 0.64
C ARG A 157 -0.69 -1.60 0.29
N VAL A 158 -1.03 -1.34 -0.96
CA VAL A 158 -2.25 -1.84 -1.57
C VAL A 158 -1.96 -3.21 -2.16
N ARG A 159 -2.90 -4.13 -2.00
CA ARG A 159 -2.83 -5.45 -2.60
C ARG A 159 -3.73 -5.52 -3.83
N ILE A 160 -3.11 -5.69 -4.98
CA ILE A 160 -3.79 -5.90 -6.26
C ILE A 160 -4.03 -7.39 -6.46
N HIS A 161 -5.22 -7.72 -6.97
CA HIS A 161 -5.63 -9.06 -7.35
C HIS A 161 -5.98 -9.09 -8.83
N VAL A 162 -5.37 -10.03 -9.57
CA VAL A 162 -5.76 -10.39 -10.93
C VAL A 162 -6.16 -11.87 -10.94
N PRO A 163 -7.46 -12.21 -11.04
CA PRO A 163 -7.90 -13.59 -11.14
C PRO A 163 -7.45 -14.21 -12.46
N ILE A 164 -6.69 -15.31 -12.39
CA ILE A 164 -6.20 -16.03 -13.58
C ILE A 164 -7.08 -17.26 -13.79
N VAL A 165 -7.17 -18.10 -12.76
CA VAL A 165 -8.10 -19.24 -12.70
C VAL A 165 -9.10 -18.94 -11.60
N THR A 166 -10.38 -18.80 -11.96
CA THR A 166 -11.47 -18.52 -11.02
C THR A 166 -12.75 -19.17 -11.53
N GLN A 167 -13.82 -19.07 -10.75
CA GLN A 167 -15.12 -19.64 -11.08
C GLN A 167 -16.24 -18.79 -10.45
N PRO A 168 -17.48 -18.86 -10.95
CA PRO A 168 -18.56 -17.98 -10.50
C PRO A 168 -18.90 -18.06 -9.00
N THR A 169 -18.59 -19.19 -8.34
CA THR A 169 -18.94 -19.41 -6.92
C THR A 169 -17.86 -18.92 -5.94
N VAL A 170 -16.66 -18.55 -6.44
CA VAL A 170 -15.63 -17.96 -5.58
C VAL A 170 -16.12 -16.63 -5.01
N ARG A 171 -16.00 -16.44 -3.70
CA ARG A 171 -16.47 -15.22 -3.02
C ARG A 171 -15.35 -14.56 -2.25
N PHE A 172 -15.19 -13.25 -2.50
CA PHE A 172 -14.43 -12.33 -1.66
C PHE A 172 -15.41 -11.55 -0.83
N ASP A 173 -15.33 -11.69 0.50
CA ASP A 173 -16.08 -10.86 1.42
C ASP A 173 -15.14 -9.80 1.99
N CYS A 174 -15.56 -8.54 2.04
CA CYS A 174 -14.84 -7.45 2.67
C CYS A 174 -15.84 -6.50 3.32
N GLY A 175 -15.83 -6.43 4.66
CA GLY A 175 -16.87 -5.74 5.41
C GLY A 175 -18.26 -6.35 5.13
N ASP A 176 -19.12 -5.54 4.54
CA ASP A 176 -20.51 -5.84 4.18
C ASP A 176 -20.73 -6.17 2.70
N GLU A 177 -19.68 -6.14 1.87
CA GLU A 177 -19.74 -6.45 0.45
C GLU A 177 -19.17 -7.84 0.14
N THR A 178 -19.76 -8.50 -0.86
CA THR A 178 -19.27 -9.75 -1.45
C THR A 178 -19.12 -9.58 -2.95
N VAL A 179 -17.97 -9.97 -3.50
CA VAL A 179 -17.68 -9.91 -4.94
C VAL A 179 -17.12 -11.25 -5.43
N ASN A 180 -17.59 -11.67 -6.61
CA ASN A 180 -16.85 -12.62 -7.46
C ASN A 180 -15.98 -11.81 -8.42
N MET A 181 -14.66 -11.95 -8.32
CA MET A 181 -13.73 -11.32 -9.25
C MET A 181 -13.57 -12.23 -10.47
N ALA A 182 -13.96 -11.76 -11.66
CA ALA A 182 -13.92 -12.54 -12.89
C ALA A 182 -12.49 -12.63 -13.46
N ALA A 183 -12.26 -13.67 -14.27
CA ALA A 183 -10.96 -13.93 -14.87
C ALA A 183 -10.48 -12.75 -15.72
N GLY A 184 -9.23 -12.33 -15.52
CA GLY A 184 -8.61 -11.22 -16.25
C GLY A 184 -8.92 -9.84 -15.70
N GLU A 185 -9.88 -9.69 -14.78
CA GLU A 185 -10.14 -8.40 -14.13
C GLU A 185 -9.00 -8.00 -13.18
N CYS A 186 -8.92 -6.70 -12.85
CA CYS A 186 -7.95 -6.18 -11.91
C CYS A 186 -8.67 -5.50 -10.74
N TRP A 187 -8.36 -5.91 -9.51
CA TRP A 187 -9.07 -5.49 -8.31
C TRP A 187 -8.13 -5.09 -7.19
N ILE A 188 -8.57 -4.17 -6.35
CA ILE A 188 -8.02 -3.92 -5.01
C ILE A 188 -9.17 -3.98 -4.01
N PHE A 189 -8.86 -4.25 -2.74
CA PHE A 189 -9.83 -4.20 -1.66
C PHE A 189 -9.21 -3.67 -0.36
N ASP A 190 -10.07 -3.18 0.53
CA ASP A 190 -9.68 -2.60 1.82
C ASP A 190 -9.25 -3.71 2.78
N THR A 191 -7.95 -4.03 2.78
CA THR A 191 -7.39 -5.10 3.64
C THR A 191 -7.40 -4.74 5.13
N TRP A 192 -7.69 -3.47 5.48
CA TRP A 192 -7.88 -3.02 6.86
C TRP A 192 -9.27 -3.38 7.41
N ARG A 193 -10.23 -3.70 6.53
CA ARG A 193 -11.51 -4.31 6.89
C ARG A 193 -11.36 -5.81 7.03
N GLN A 194 -12.25 -6.37 7.85
CA GLN A 194 -12.38 -7.81 7.96
C GLN A 194 -12.81 -8.40 6.62
N HIS A 195 -12.04 -9.38 6.15
CA HIS A 195 -12.24 -10.00 4.86
C HIS A 195 -11.96 -11.51 4.90
N ARG A 196 -12.59 -12.24 4.00
CA ARG A 196 -12.40 -13.69 3.83
C ARG A 196 -12.54 -14.10 2.36
N VAL A 197 -12.07 -15.30 2.05
CA VAL A 197 -12.18 -15.88 0.71
C VAL A 197 -12.76 -17.28 0.81
N LEU A 198 -13.77 -17.57 -0.02
CA LEU A 198 -14.38 -18.89 -0.12
C LEU A 198 -14.19 -19.42 -1.54
N ASN A 199 -13.61 -20.63 -1.66
CA ASN A 199 -13.61 -21.40 -2.90
C ASN A 199 -14.38 -22.70 -2.66
N ASP A 200 -15.70 -22.65 -2.89
CA ASP A 200 -16.66 -23.66 -2.48
C ASP A 200 -17.00 -24.71 -3.55
N ALA A 201 -16.32 -24.72 -4.69
CA ALA A 201 -16.36 -25.85 -5.62
C ALA A 201 -15.01 -26.55 -5.71
N ASP A 202 -14.93 -27.60 -6.52
CA ASP A 202 -13.81 -28.55 -6.48
C ASP A 202 -12.55 -28.07 -7.20
N ARG A 203 -12.68 -27.07 -8.09
CA ARG A 203 -11.54 -26.58 -8.87
C ARG A 203 -10.69 -25.61 -8.06
N PRO A 204 -9.37 -25.59 -8.25
CA PRO A 204 -8.52 -24.60 -7.64
C PRO A 204 -8.78 -23.21 -8.25
N ARG A 205 -8.58 -22.18 -7.43
CA ARG A 205 -8.55 -20.78 -7.85
C ARG A 205 -7.13 -20.25 -7.74
N ILE A 206 -6.65 -19.55 -8.76
CA ILE A 206 -5.33 -18.91 -8.82
C ILE A 206 -5.52 -17.42 -9.10
N HIS A 207 -5.08 -16.56 -8.19
CA HIS A 207 -4.94 -15.13 -8.46
C HIS A 207 -3.46 -14.75 -8.42
N LEU A 208 -3.05 -13.87 -9.32
CA LEU A 208 -1.88 -13.05 -9.13
C LEU A 208 -2.18 -12.02 -8.05
N VAL A 209 -1.26 -11.90 -7.09
CA VAL A 209 -1.32 -10.94 -6.00
C VAL A 209 -0.06 -10.08 -6.03
N ILE A 210 -0.26 -8.77 -6.17
CA ILE A 210 0.82 -7.78 -6.25
C ILE A 210 0.67 -6.82 -5.08
N ASP A 211 1.65 -6.80 -4.19
CA ASP A 211 1.72 -5.77 -3.14
C ASP A 211 2.49 -4.56 -3.67
N THR A 212 2.00 -3.35 -3.43
CA THR A 212 2.62 -2.13 -3.93
C THR A 212 2.39 -0.94 -3.01
N VAL A 213 3.40 -0.08 -2.88
CA VAL A 213 3.26 1.26 -2.27
C VAL A 213 2.54 2.27 -3.18
N GLY A 214 2.19 1.85 -4.40
CA GLY A 214 1.54 2.67 -5.41
C GLY A 214 2.53 3.46 -6.28
N GLY A 215 2.03 4.55 -6.85
CA GLY A 215 2.69 5.41 -7.82
C GLY A 215 1.65 6.34 -8.45
N SER A 216 2.05 7.42 -9.11
CA SER A 216 1.08 8.37 -9.70
C SER A 216 0.10 7.67 -10.64
N ARG A 217 0.61 6.88 -11.59
CA ARG A 217 -0.21 6.12 -12.54
C ARG A 217 -1.12 5.10 -11.86
N PHE A 218 -0.63 4.44 -10.81
CA PHE A 218 -1.47 3.54 -10.02
C PHE A 218 -2.65 4.27 -9.38
N TRP A 219 -2.42 5.44 -8.77
CA TRP A 219 -3.49 6.21 -8.15
C TRP A 219 -4.46 6.81 -9.17
N ASP A 220 -4.01 7.12 -10.39
CA ASP A 220 -4.90 7.48 -11.51
C ASP A 220 -5.83 6.30 -11.86
N LEU A 221 -5.31 5.07 -11.88
CA LEU A 221 -6.11 3.85 -12.10
C LEU A 221 -7.11 3.63 -10.96
N VAL A 222 -6.72 3.88 -9.71
CA VAL A 222 -7.63 3.77 -8.55
C VAL A 222 -8.75 4.81 -8.65
N ALA A 223 -8.42 6.05 -9.01
CA ALA A 223 -9.41 7.12 -9.18
C ALA A 223 -10.37 6.87 -10.34
N ALA A 224 -9.90 6.25 -11.42
CA ALA A 224 -10.72 5.78 -12.54
C ALA A 224 -11.39 4.41 -12.28
N GLY A 225 -11.11 3.80 -11.13
CA GLY A 225 -11.66 2.52 -10.73
C GLY A 225 -13.14 2.62 -10.36
N ARG A 226 -13.85 1.50 -10.46
CA ARG A 226 -15.27 1.41 -10.13
C ARG A 226 -15.45 0.66 -8.82
N ALA A 227 -16.07 1.31 -7.83
CA ALA A 227 -16.51 0.66 -6.60
C ALA A 227 -17.54 -0.44 -6.88
N SER A 228 -17.47 -1.57 -6.18
CA SER A 228 -18.33 -2.72 -6.48
C SER A 228 -19.83 -2.42 -6.29
N ALA A 229 -20.18 -1.59 -5.32
CA ALA A 229 -21.53 -1.11 -5.08
C ALA A 229 -22.10 -0.21 -6.21
N HIS A 230 -21.25 0.31 -7.11
CA HIS A 230 -21.61 1.34 -8.08
C HIS A 230 -21.36 0.86 -9.52
N LYS A 231 -22.08 -0.18 -9.95
CA LYS A 231 -21.99 -0.74 -11.32
C LYS A 231 -22.70 0.09 -12.41
N GLY A 232 -23.14 1.32 -12.11
CA GLY A 232 -23.83 2.21 -13.05
C GLY A 232 -22.91 3.29 -13.66
N GLY A 233 -23.20 3.69 -14.90
CA GLY A 233 -22.49 4.76 -15.61
C GLY A 233 -21.50 4.27 -16.69
N PRO A 234 -20.92 5.19 -17.48
CA PRO A 234 -19.99 4.85 -18.54
C PRO A 234 -18.61 4.50 -17.94
N TRP A 235 -18.40 3.23 -17.62
CA TRP A 235 -17.11 2.69 -17.21
C TRP A 235 -16.76 1.47 -18.07
N GLN A 236 -15.53 1.43 -18.57
CA GLN A 236 -15.03 0.32 -19.37
C GLN A 236 -13.59 0.01 -18.98
N ALA A 237 -13.30 -1.28 -18.78
CA ALA A 237 -11.94 -1.73 -18.57
C ALA A 237 -11.16 -1.66 -19.89
N VAL A 238 -9.89 -1.27 -19.81
CA VAL A 238 -8.98 -1.21 -20.95
C VAL A 238 -8.38 -2.60 -21.18
N PRO A 239 -8.58 -3.21 -22.37
CA PRO A 239 -7.93 -4.47 -22.71
C PRO A 239 -6.41 -4.32 -22.78
N MET A 240 -5.69 -5.25 -22.17
CA MET A 240 -4.23 -5.28 -22.11
C MET A 240 -3.72 -6.57 -22.78
N PRO A 241 -3.81 -6.73 -24.12
CA PRO A 241 -3.39 -7.95 -24.79
C PRO A 241 -1.87 -8.20 -24.64
N PRO A 242 -1.40 -9.45 -24.77
CA PRO A 242 0.03 -9.75 -24.73
C PRO A 242 0.83 -8.92 -25.73
N SER A 243 1.94 -8.35 -25.24
CA SER A 243 2.86 -7.54 -26.02
C SER A 243 4.21 -8.23 -26.14
N SER A 244 4.88 -8.00 -27.27
CA SER A 244 6.27 -8.41 -27.48
C SER A 244 7.30 -7.46 -26.87
N VAL A 245 6.86 -6.32 -26.33
CA VAL A 245 7.74 -5.34 -25.67
C VAL A 245 8.10 -5.85 -24.28
N ALA A 246 9.40 -5.97 -23.99
CA ALA A 246 9.89 -6.33 -22.68
C ALA A 246 9.40 -5.31 -21.63
N PRO A 247 8.54 -5.70 -20.69
CA PRO A 247 8.00 -4.80 -19.68
C PRO A 247 9.06 -4.50 -18.61
N VAL A 248 9.08 -3.26 -18.11
CA VAL A 248 9.93 -2.85 -16.98
C VAL A 248 9.04 -2.24 -15.91
N PHE A 249 9.25 -2.65 -14.66
CA PHE A 249 8.58 -2.09 -13.49
C PHE A 249 9.57 -1.94 -12.33
N PRO A 250 9.49 -0.85 -11.55
CA PRO A 250 10.37 -0.65 -10.41
C PRO A 250 9.97 -1.56 -9.24
N CYS A 251 10.96 -2.02 -8.48
CA CYS A 251 10.76 -2.78 -7.24
C CYS A 251 11.20 -1.97 -6.01
N GLU A 252 10.61 -2.26 -4.85
CA GLU A 252 10.99 -1.64 -3.58
C GLU A 252 12.43 -2.00 -3.20
N THR A 253 13.32 -1.01 -3.09
CA THR A 253 14.69 -1.20 -2.56
C THR A 253 14.81 -0.82 -1.09
N VAL A 254 13.84 -0.07 -0.57
CA VAL A 254 13.73 0.35 0.83
C VAL A 254 12.29 0.12 1.27
N ASN A 255 12.10 -0.77 2.25
CA ASN A 255 10.76 -1.23 2.63
C ASN A 255 10.56 -1.48 4.13
N VAL A 256 11.64 -1.54 4.92
CA VAL A 256 11.60 -1.62 6.37
C VAL A 256 12.68 -0.68 6.94
N PRO A 257 12.33 0.24 7.85
CA PRO A 257 13.29 1.20 8.38
C PRO A 257 14.25 0.52 9.34
N VAL A 258 15.48 1.04 9.39
CA VAL A 258 16.43 0.64 10.43
C VAL A 258 15.96 1.17 11.79
N VAL A 259 15.56 2.44 11.81
CA VAL A 259 14.84 3.12 12.89
C VAL A 259 13.69 3.89 12.25
N MET A 260 12.47 3.64 12.71
CA MET A 260 11.26 4.31 12.21
C MET A 260 11.36 5.82 12.40
N SER A 261 11.05 6.57 11.34
CA SER A 261 11.10 8.03 11.42
C SER A 261 9.99 8.59 12.33
N PRO A 262 10.16 9.78 12.92
CA PRO A 262 9.11 10.40 13.73
C PRO A 262 7.82 10.68 12.95
N TRP A 263 7.91 10.90 11.64
CA TRP A 263 6.75 11.15 10.78
C TRP A 263 5.97 9.88 10.49
N GLU A 264 6.67 8.80 10.16
CA GLU A 264 6.11 7.47 9.95
C GLU A 264 5.46 6.93 11.23
N MET A 265 6.16 7.03 12.37
CA MET A 265 5.62 6.67 13.68
C MET A 265 4.34 7.44 13.98
N ARG A 266 4.30 8.74 13.67
CA ARG A 266 3.10 9.55 13.82
C ARG A 266 1.97 9.07 12.90
N ALA A 267 2.25 8.76 11.64
CA ALA A 267 1.24 8.27 10.71
C ALA A 267 0.60 6.96 11.21
N HIS A 268 1.39 6.01 11.70
CA HIS A 268 0.89 4.74 12.25
C HIS A 268 0.01 4.96 13.48
N PHE A 269 0.43 5.83 14.42
CA PHE A 269 -0.41 6.15 15.58
C PHE A 269 -1.67 6.93 15.22
N ASP A 270 -1.59 7.86 14.27
CA ASP A 270 -2.76 8.61 13.78
C ASP A 270 -3.79 7.64 13.17
N LEU A 271 -3.36 6.63 12.39
CA LEU A 271 -4.24 5.55 11.91
C LEU A 271 -4.89 4.79 13.06
N LEU A 272 -4.09 4.25 13.98
CA LEU A 272 -4.59 3.43 15.10
C LEU A 272 -5.63 4.20 15.91
N PHE A 273 -5.32 5.45 16.24
CA PHE A 273 -6.19 6.29 17.04
C PHE A 273 -7.42 6.83 16.31
N ALA A 274 -7.36 7.01 15.00
CA ALA A 274 -8.53 7.38 14.20
C ALA A 274 -9.54 6.24 14.13
N ASP A 275 -9.07 4.98 14.21
CA ASP A 275 -9.89 3.78 14.10
C ASP A 275 -10.24 3.14 15.46
N THR A 276 -9.85 3.77 16.57
CA THR A 276 -10.10 3.24 17.92
C THR A 276 -11.55 3.47 18.35
N LEU A 277 -12.22 2.43 18.85
CA LEU A 277 -13.55 2.55 19.45
C LEU A 277 -13.50 3.36 20.77
N PRO A 278 -14.59 4.04 21.17
CA PRO A 278 -14.62 4.79 22.43
C PRO A 278 -14.22 3.93 23.63
N HIS A 279 -13.29 4.43 24.44
CA HIS A 279 -12.82 3.72 25.63
C HIS A 279 -12.37 4.72 26.72
N PRO A 280 -12.68 4.48 28.02
CA PRO A 280 -12.33 5.41 29.11
C PRO A 280 -10.83 5.70 29.25
N ALA A 281 -9.96 4.74 28.91
CA ALA A 281 -8.51 4.90 28.97
C ALA A 281 -7.91 5.69 27.80
N LEU A 282 -8.69 5.99 26.75
CA LEU A 282 -8.18 6.57 25.51
C LEU A 282 -7.47 7.94 25.70
N PRO A 283 -7.96 8.88 26.53
CA PRO A 283 -7.25 10.14 26.78
C PRO A 283 -5.86 9.91 27.42
N ARG A 284 -5.76 8.97 28.36
CA ARG A 284 -4.49 8.64 29.03
C ARG A 284 -3.53 7.96 28.05
N LEU A 285 -4.04 7.04 27.23
CA LEU A 285 -3.25 6.36 26.20
C LEU A 285 -2.69 7.36 25.16
N ARG A 286 -3.51 8.31 24.69
CA ARG A 286 -3.04 9.39 23.78
C ARG A 286 -1.95 10.25 24.39
N MET A 287 -2.10 10.62 25.66
CA MET A 287 -1.08 11.39 26.37
C MET A 287 0.23 10.61 26.53
N LEU A 288 0.15 9.32 26.87
CA LEU A 288 1.32 8.43 26.91
C LEU A 288 2.01 8.38 25.54
N THR A 289 1.27 8.13 24.46
CA THR A 289 1.81 8.05 23.10
C THR A 289 2.43 9.38 22.65
N SER A 290 1.83 10.52 22.99
CA SER A 290 2.41 11.84 22.66
C SER A 290 3.76 12.06 23.33
N ARG A 291 3.90 11.70 24.62
CA ARG A 291 5.20 11.77 25.33
C ARG A 291 6.24 10.86 24.68
N PHE A 292 5.84 9.63 24.33
CA PHE A 292 6.70 8.69 23.61
C PHE A 292 7.18 9.27 22.27
N GLN A 293 6.28 9.81 21.45
CA GLN A 293 6.62 10.42 20.15
C GLN A 293 7.57 11.61 20.30
N HIS A 294 7.41 12.45 21.33
CA HIS A 294 8.35 13.54 21.60
C HIS A 294 9.75 13.05 21.97
N ALA A 295 9.84 12.05 22.85
CA ALA A 295 11.11 11.44 23.23
C ALA A 295 11.79 10.77 22.01
N TRP A 296 11.01 10.01 21.23
CA TRP A 296 11.48 9.37 20.00
C TRP A 296 12.02 10.37 18.99
N ARG A 297 11.30 11.48 18.77
CA ARG A 297 11.74 12.57 17.89
C ARG A 297 13.06 13.18 18.35
N GLY A 298 13.22 13.42 19.66
CA GLY A 298 14.47 13.94 20.20
C GLY A 298 15.66 13.01 19.95
N LEU A 299 15.46 11.70 20.12
CA LEU A 299 16.48 10.69 19.80
C LEU A 299 16.79 10.66 18.30
N TRP A 300 15.78 10.70 17.44
CA TRP A 300 15.94 10.69 15.98
C TRP A 300 16.77 11.86 15.46
N PHE A 301 16.51 13.08 15.93
CA PHE A 301 17.32 14.24 15.55
C PHE A 301 18.72 14.26 16.16
N ARG A 302 18.97 13.46 17.22
CA ARG A 302 20.30 13.36 17.86
C ARG A 302 21.16 12.26 17.23
N TYR A 303 20.56 11.13 16.89
CA TYR A 303 21.26 9.91 16.54
C TYR A 303 20.97 9.40 15.12
N GLY A 304 19.93 9.90 14.45
CA GLY A 304 19.54 9.42 13.12
C GLY A 304 19.10 7.96 13.11
N ASP A 305 19.10 7.35 11.93
CA ASP A 305 18.54 6.02 11.64
C ASP A 305 19.59 4.96 11.28
N ALA A 306 20.87 5.20 11.56
CA ALA A 306 21.91 4.21 11.34
C ALA A 306 21.78 3.00 12.29
N ILE A 307 22.25 1.83 11.84
CA ILE A 307 22.09 0.56 12.56
C ILE A 307 22.74 0.59 13.95
N GLU A 308 23.86 1.30 14.07
CA GLU A 308 24.65 1.45 15.30
C GLU A 308 23.90 2.23 16.38
N THR A 309 22.91 3.05 16.00
CA THR A 309 22.23 3.95 16.93
C THR A 309 20.96 3.38 17.54
N ARG A 310 20.51 2.21 17.08
CA ARG A 310 19.30 1.52 17.57
C ARG A 310 19.23 1.38 19.08
N SER A 311 20.37 1.12 19.72
CA SER A 311 20.46 0.91 21.17
C SER A 311 19.95 2.11 21.98
N HIS A 312 20.01 3.33 21.42
CA HIS A 312 19.50 4.55 22.07
C HIS A 312 17.97 4.61 22.14
N TYR A 313 17.27 3.88 21.26
CA TYR A 313 15.80 3.91 21.16
C TYR A 313 15.11 2.85 22.01
N ALA A 314 15.76 1.71 22.21
CA ALA A 314 15.19 0.55 22.91
C ALA A 314 14.63 0.87 24.31
N PRO A 315 15.30 1.66 25.18
CA PRO A 315 14.76 1.98 26.50
C PRO A 315 13.44 2.76 26.46
N VAL A 316 13.35 3.74 25.55
CA VAL A 316 12.15 4.58 25.40
C VAL A 316 10.98 3.78 24.85
N LEU A 317 11.23 2.89 23.88
CA LEU A 317 10.22 1.98 23.35
C LEU A 317 9.74 0.99 24.39
N LYS A 318 10.66 0.39 25.16
CA LYS A 318 10.32 -0.59 26.21
C LYS A 318 9.41 0.03 27.27
N ALA A 319 9.79 1.19 27.81
CA ALA A 319 8.98 1.90 28.82
C ALA A 319 7.58 2.23 28.28
N TYR A 320 7.49 2.69 27.03
CA TYR A 320 6.21 2.94 26.38
C TYR A 320 5.35 1.67 26.26
N ILE A 321 5.92 0.55 25.81
CA ILE A 321 5.19 -0.72 25.67
C ILE A 321 4.66 -1.21 27.02
N GLU A 322 5.46 -1.12 28.08
CA GLU A 322 5.07 -1.56 29.43
C GLU A 322 3.85 -0.78 29.94
N GLU A 323 3.87 0.55 29.84
CA GLU A 323 2.72 1.39 30.23
C GLU A 323 1.52 1.20 29.30
N ALA A 324 1.75 1.11 27.99
CA ALA A 324 0.69 0.94 26.99
C ALA A 324 -0.05 -0.40 27.17
N ARG A 325 0.64 -1.48 27.57
CA ARG A 325 0.02 -2.79 27.85
C ARG A 325 -1.06 -2.71 28.93
N VAL A 326 -0.89 -1.82 29.91
CA VAL A 326 -1.87 -1.61 30.98
C VAL A 326 -3.02 -0.73 30.50
N LEU A 327 -2.72 0.40 29.86
CA LEU A 327 -3.73 1.37 29.43
C LEU A 327 -4.60 0.88 28.26
N ALA A 328 -4.03 0.05 27.38
CA ALA A 328 -4.71 -0.45 26.18
C ALA A 328 -5.52 -1.73 26.42
N GLN A 329 -5.64 -2.21 27.68
CA GLN A 329 -6.50 -3.35 28.00
C GLN A 329 -7.94 -3.03 27.61
N GLY A 330 -8.56 -3.93 26.82
CA GLY A 330 -9.93 -3.76 26.33
C GLY A 330 -10.10 -2.71 25.24
N VAL A 331 -9.04 -2.01 24.82
CA VAL A 331 -9.12 -1.04 23.72
C VAL A 331 -9.16 -1.78 22.38
N MET A 332 -10.23 -1.57 21.64
CA MET A 332 -10.50 -2.21 20.36
C MET A 332 -10.49 -1.19 19.22
N LEU A 333 -10.10 -1.65 18.04
CA LEU A 333 -10.26 -0.93 16.79
C LEU A 333 -11.62 -1.26 16.15
N ALA A 334 -12.10 -0.40 15.26
CA ALA A 334 -13.36 -0.57 14.56
C ALA A 334 -13.39 -1.83 13.67
N ASN A 335 -12.21 -2.30 13.25
CA ASN A 335 -12.05 -3.55 12.50
C ASN A 335 -11.91 -4.81 13.38
N GLU A 336 -12.36 -4.74 14.65
CA GLU A 336 -12.44 -5.85 15.60
C GLU A 336 -11.07 -6.36 16.11
N ILE A 337 -9.97 -5.66 15.83
CA ILE A 337 -8.65 -6.00 16.34
C ILE A 337 -8.38 -5.27 17.66
N ARG A 338 -7.66 -5.92 18.58
CA ARG A 338 -7.15 -5.26 19.79
C ARG A 338 -6.12 -4.19 19.42
N TRP A 339 -6.32 -2.97 19.90
CA TRP A 339 -5.43 -1.84 19.63
C TRP A 339 -3.97 -2.15 19.98
N LEU A 340 -3.75 -2.82 21.12
CA LEU A 340 -2.42 -3.22 21.57
C LEU A 340 -1.74 -4.17 20.58
N ASN A 341 -2.47 -5.12 20.00
CA ASN A 341 -1.91 -6.08 19.04
C ASN A 341 -1.49 -5.34 17.76
N ALA A 342 -2.35 -4.47 17.24
CA ALA A 342 -2.05 -3.66 16.06
C ALA A 342 -0.85 -2.71 16.31
N MET A 343 -0.79 -2.03 17.46
CA MET A 343 0.36 -1.19 17.83
C MET A 343 1.65 -2.01 17.90
N MET A 344 1.60 -3.22 18.47
CA MET A 344 2.78 -4.08 18.54
C MET A 344 3.27 -4.51 17.15
N THR A 345 2.37 -4.89 16.25
CA THR A 345 2.72 -5.42 14.91
C THR A 345 3.04 -4.33 13.90
N MET A 346 2.48 -3.13 14.05
CA MET A 346 2.71 -2.00 13.13
C MET A 346 3.83 -1.09 13.59
N VAL A 347 3.99 -0.87 14.90
CA VAL A 347 4.96 0.10 15.44
C VAL A 347 6.05 -0.62 16.22
N ALA A 348 5.73 -1.27 17.33
CA ALA A 348 6.75 -1.71 18.29
C ALA A 348 7.80 -2.65 17.69
N ARG A 349 7.39 -3.62 16.86
CA ARG A 349 8.31 -4.57 16.23
C ARG A 349 9.25 -3.94 15.20
N PHE A 350 8.87 -2.80 14.62
CA PHE A 350 9.59 -2.17 13.50
C PHE A 350 10.17 -0.80 13.84
N ALA A 351 9.86 -0.25 15.01
CA ALA A 351 10.33 1.06 15.44
C ALA A 351 11.86 1.12 15.55
N ALA A 352 12.49 0.10 16.14
CA ALA A 352 13.94 -0.07 16.19
C ALA A 352 14.32 -1.56 16.28
N GLY A 353 13.60 -2.41 15.54
CA GLY A 353 13.73 -3.87 15.59
C GLY A 353 14.96 -4.39 14.85
N GLU A 354 15.37 -5.62 15.17
CA GLU A 354 16.41 -6.34 14.42
C GLU A 354 15.93 -6.58 12.98
N LEU A 355 16.70 -6.12 11.99
CA LEU A 355 16.49 -6.48 10.59
C LEU A 355 16.99 -7.92 10.44
N GLY A 356 16.10 -8.89 10.58
CA GLY A 356 16.46 -10.31 10.43
C GLY A 356 15.80 -11.20 11.47
N GLY A 357 14.50 -11.38 11.35
CA GLY A 357 13.79 -12.38 12.12
C GLY A 357 12.40 -12.54 11.55
N GLY A 358 12.25 -13.53 10.65
CA GLY A 358 10.95 -13.97 10.16
C GLY A 358 10.03 -14.29 11.34
N GLY A 359 9.27 -13.30 11.77
CA GLY A 359 8.21 -13.48 12.72
C GLY A 359 7.14 -14.28 12.02
N ARG A 360 7.13 -15.60 12.24
CA ARG A 360 5.88 -16.36 12.13
C ARG A 360 4.79 -15.51 12.81
N PRO A 361 3.68 -15.20 12.12
CA PRO A 361 2.56 -14.57 12.81
C PRO A 361 2.22 -15.46 14.00
N MET A 362 2.13 -14.87 15.19
CA MET A 362 1.49 -15.57 16.30
C MET A 362 0.07 -15.87 15.85
N ALA A 363 -0.27 -17.16 15.95
CA ALA A 363 -1.60 -17.70 15.69
C ALA A 363 -2.70 -16.95 16.46
#